data_AF-A0A356X4H3-F1
#
_entry.id   AF-A0A356X4H3-F1
#
_cell.length_a   1.000
_cell.length_b   1.000
_cell.length_c   1.000
_cell.angle_alpha   90.00
_cell.angle_beta   90.00
_cell.angle_gamma   90.00
#
_symmetry.space_group_name_H-M   'P 1'
#
loop_
_entity.id
_entity.type
_entity.pdbx_description
1 polymer ?
#
loop_
_entity_poly.entity_id
_entity_poly.type
_entity_poly.pdbx_seq_one_letter_code
_entity_poly.pdbx_strand_id
1 'polypeptide(L)'
;MALSLSELESDLLDGFNAGLEGASVREAAQYFAFAIVAYASSAEVVIAPGPVLIPGAPPVPSSANGQKVSVQTHETGKNLLWDAIEANFVAQDKTMSIAAAGIVAYAAGAFTLFSGGGNTVAGAAAMPPPLIQALEGAIPPGLAGGTTEEQAALFAKIIHAAFKSTVFSGVCTASDGGFGPVVGTLI
;
A
#
# COMPACT_ATOMS: atom_id res chain seq x y z
N MET A 1 1.56 12.89 3.48
CA MET A 1 0.39 13.17 2.61
C MET A 1 -0.37 11.86 2.58
N ALA A 2 -1.69 11.89 2.62
CA ALA A 2 -2.52 10.70 2.54
C ALA A 2 -2.42 10.01 1.17
N LEU A 3 -2.75 8.73 1.11
CA LEU A 3 -2.76 7.93 -0.11
C LEU A 3 -3.63 8.57 -1.22
N SER A 4 -3.02 8.88 -2.37
CA SER A 4 -3.65 9.60 -3.48
C SER A 4 -3.99 8.68 -4.67
N LEU A 5 -5.28 8.56 -5.00
CA LEU A 5 -5.73 7.79 -6.15
C LEU A 5 -5.21 8.38 -7.47
N SER A 6 -5.21 9.71 -7.60
CA SER A 6 -4.81 10.37 -8.85
C SER A 6 -3.31 10.25 -9.13
N GLU A 7 -2.48 10.24 -8.08
CA GLU A 7 -1.03 10.00 -8.24
C GLU A 7 -0.79 8.56 -8.70
N LEU A 8 -1.44 7.59 -8.05
CA LEU A 8 -1.34 6.18 -8.45
C LEU A 8 -1.83 5.93 -9.89
N GLU A 9 -2.93 6.57 -10.29
CA GLU A 9 -3.44 6.49 -11.66
C GLU A 9 -2.45 7.06 -12.68
N SER A 10 -1.86 8.22 -12.39
CA SER A 10 -0.85 8.85 -13.25
C SER A 10 0.38 7.96 -13.40
N ASP A 11 0.93 7.48 -12.29
CA ASP A 11 2.16 6.66 -12.30
C ASP A 11 1.94 5.31 -13.01
N LEU A 12 0.76 4.70 -12.85
CA LEU A 12 0.40 3.49 -13.58
C LEU A 12 0.23 3.75 -15.07
N LEU A 13 -0.38 4.88 -15.45
CA LEU A 13 -0.54 5.28 -16.84
C LEU A 13 0.82 5.48 -17.53
N ASP A 14 1.78 6.12 -16.85
CA ASP A 14 3.14 6.26 -17.36
C ASP A 14 3.79 4.89 -17.60
N GLY A 15 3.59 3.93 -16.70
CA GLY A 15 4.05 2.55 -16.90
C GLY A 15 3.41 1.84 -18.09
N PHE A 16 2.09 2.02 -18.31
CA PHE A 16 1.40 1.48 -19.48
C PHE A 16 1.92 2.10 -20.79
N ASN A 17 2.12 3.42 -20.81
CA ASN A 17 2.63 4.14 -21.98
C ASN A 17 4.05 3.71 -22.31
N ALA A 18 4.93 3.54 -21.32
CA ALA A 18 6.28 3.02 -21.54
C ALA A 18 6.25 1.61 -22.19
N GLY A 19 5.32 0.76 -21.77
CA GLY A 19 5.08 -0.55 -22.40
C GLY A 19 4.68 -0.44 -23.88
N LEU A 20 3.80 0.49 -24.23
CA LEU A 20 3.40 0.75 -25.62
C LEU A 20 4.53 1.33 -26.46
N GLU A 21 5.43 2.10 -25.86
CA GLU A 21 6.62 2.68 -26.51
C GLU A 21 7.75 1.67 -26.73
N GLY A 22 7.56 0.40 -26.33
CA GLY A 22 8.47 -0.70 -26.60
C GLY A 22 9.38 -1.08 -25.44
N ALA A 23 9.07 -0.65 -24.21
CA ALA A 23 9.75 -1.14 -23.02
C ALA A 23 9.67 -2.68 -22.93
N SER A 24 10.74 -3.30 -22.45
CA SER A 24 10.76 -4.74 -22.17
C SER A 24 9.75 -5.10 -21.07
N VAL A 25 9.34 -6.36 -21.03
CA VAL A 25 8.46 -6.89 -19.97
C VAL A 25 8.98 -6.56 -18.57
N ARG A 26 10.30 -6.61 -18.40
CA ARG A 26 10.98 -6.29 -17.15
C ARG A 26 10.89 -4.81 -16.80
N GLU A 27 11.08 -3.92 -17.76
CA GLU A 27 10.94 -2.47 -17.55
C GLU A 27 9.49 -2.09 -17.25
N ALA A 28 8.52 -2.64 -17.99
CA ALA A 28 7.10 -2.42 -17.71
C ALA A 28 6.71 -2.90 -16.29
N ALA A 29 7.22 -4.06 -15.85
CA ALA A 29 7.01 -4.56 -14.49
C ALA A 29 7.63 -3.65 -13.42
N GLN A 30 8.81 -3.08 -13.70
CA GLN A 30 9.45 -2.11 -12.81
C GLN A 30 8.59 -0.85 -12.66
N TYR A 31 8.11 -0.25 -13.75
CA TYR A 31 7.25 0.94 -13.67
C TYR A 31 6.01 0.70 -12.82
N PHE A 32 5.35 -0.45 -13.00
CA PHE A 32 4.17 -0.82 -12.21
C PHE A 32 4.51 -1.00 -10.72
N ALA A 33 5.62 -1.69 -10.42
CA ALA A 33 6.08 -1.87 -9.04
C ALA A 33 6.46 -0.53 -8.39
N PHE A 34 7.13 0.36 -9.13
CA PHE A 34 7.51 1.69 -8.65
C PHE A 34 6.29 2.56 -8.37
N ALA A 35 5.26 2.54 -9.22
CA ALA A 35 4.00 3.24 -8.97
C ALA A 35 3.38 2.83 -7.62
N ILE A 36 3.34 1.52 -7.34
CA ILE A 36 2.82 1.00 -6.06
C ILE A 36 3.68 1.43 -4.88
N VAL A 37 5.01 1.32 -4.99
CA VAL A 37 5.94 1.67 -3.90
C VAL A 37 5.93 3.17 -3.62
N ALA A 38 5.91 4.00 -4.66
CA ALA A 38 5.79 5.45 -4.57
C ALA A 38 4.48 5.84 -3.89
N TYR A 39 3.36 5.26 -4.34
CA TYR A 39 2.06 5.43 -3.70
C TYR A 39 2.07 5.01 -2.23
N ALA A 40 2.68 3.85 -1.92
CA ALA A 40 2.77 3.32 -0.57
C ALA A 40 3.62 4.18 0.37
N SER A 41 4.59 4.95 -0.14
CA SER A 41 5.43 5.85 0.66
C SER A 41 4.64 6.94 1.41
N SER A 42 3.46 7.27 0.89
CA SER A 42 2.51 8.21 1.47
C SER A 42 1.57 7.56 2.50
N ALA A 43 1.67 6.26 2.79
CA ALA A 43 0.78 5.61 3.73
C ALA A 43 0.94 6.18 5.16
N GLU A 44 -0.18 6.57 5.75
CA GLU A 44 -0.26 7.04 7.14
C GLU A 44 -1.17 6.11 7.95
N VAL A 45 -0.94 6.05 9.27
CA VAL A 45 -1.91 5.48 10.23
C VAL A 45 -2.20 6.50 11.31
N VAL A 46 -3.44 6.49 11.81
CA VAL A 46 -3.84 7.28 12.98
C VAL A 46 -3.59 6.44 14.22
N ILE A 47 -2.90 7.01 15.21
CA ILE A 47 -2.87 6.46 16.56
C ILE A 47 -4.27 6.67 17.14
N ALA A 48 -5.13 5.66 17.04
CA ALA A 48 -6.54 5.78 17.41
C ALA A 48 -6.71 6.32 18.84
N PRO A 49 -7.73 7.17 19.11
CA PRO A 49 -7.97 7.72 20.44
C PRO A 49 -8.23 6.62 21.47
N GLY A 50 -7.25 6.39 22.37
CA GLY A 50 -7.24 5.29 23.33
C GLY A 50 -6.77 3.98 22.68
N PRO A 51 -5.98 3.13 23.35
CA PRO A 51 -5.55 3.11 24.76
C PRO A 51 -4.04 3.37 24.93
N VAL A 52 -3.47 4.37 24.24
CA VAL A 52 -2.10 4.79 24.53
C VAL A 52 -2.11 5.60 25.83
N LEU A 53 -1.55 5.01 26.88
CA LEU A 53 -1.55 5.55 28.24
C LEU A 53 -0.13 5.80 28.70
N ILE A 54 0.07 6.93 29.38
CA ILE A 54 1.29 7.21 30.13
C ILE A 54 1.16 6.52 31.50
N PRO A 55 2.13 5.68 31.91
CA PRO A 55 2.12 5.04 33.22
C PRO A 55 2.07 6.05 34.37
N GLY A 56 1.18 5.80 35.34
CA GLY A 56 0.96 6.67 36.49
C GLY A 56 -0.15 6.15 37.40
N ALA A 57 -0.45 6.89 38.47
CA ALA A 57 -1.53 6.57 39.40
C ALA A 57 -2.46 7.80 39.60
N PRO A 58 -3.60 7.89 38.89
CA PRO A 58 -4.06 7.00 37.82
C PRO A 58 -3.28 7.19 36.50
N PRO A 59 -3.29 6.20 35.58
CA PRO A 59 -2.76 6.40 34.23
C PRO A 59 -3.46 7.54 33.51
N VAL A 60 -2.73 8.27 32.68
CA VAL A 60 -3.27 9.42 31.92
C VAL A 60 -3.17 9.16 30.41
N PRO A 61 -4.10 9.70 29.60
CA PRO A 61 -4.01 9.60 28.15
C PRO A 61 -2.72 10.23 27.60
N SER A 62 -2.07 9.56 26.65
CA SER A 62 -0.95 10.13 25.90
C SER A 62 -1.43 11.23 24.93
N SER A 63 -0.56 12.20 24.69
CA SER A 63 -0.72 13.25 23.67
C SER A 63 -0.59 12.72 22.24
N ALA A 64 -0.09 11.50 22.05
CA ALA A 64 0.01 10.84 20.75
C ALA A 64 -1.37 10.39 20.21
N ASN A 65 -2.38 10.27 21.07
CA ASN A 65 -3.74 9.89 20.66
C ASN A 65 -4.30 10.88 19.61
N GLY A 66 -4.75 10.36 18.48
CA GLY A 66 -5.27 11.12 17.34
C GLY A 66 -4.19 11.64 16.39
N GLN A 67 -2.90 11.44 16.68
CA GLN A 67 -1.82 11.85 15.78
C GLN A 67 -1.66 10.87 14.63
N LYS A 68 -1.24 11.40 13.48
CA LYS A 68 -0.89 10.61 12.30
C LYS A 68 0.61 10.32 12.29
N VAL A 69 0.97 9.11 11.90
CA VAL A 69 2.35 8.69 11.70
C VAL A 69 2.49 8.09 10.30
N SER A 70 3.65 8.29 9.67
CA SER A 70 3.90 7.90 8.28
C SER A 70 4.75 6.64 8.22
N VAL A 71 4.51 5.81 7.21
CA VAL A 71 5.26 4.57 7.00
C VAL A 71 6.75 4.84 6.84
N GLN A 72 7.58 4.00 7.45
CA GLN A 72 9.04 4.07 7.35
C GLN A 72 9.63 2.91 6.53
N THR A 73 8.85 1.85 6.35
CA THR A 73 9.28 0.58 5.76
C THR A 73 8.73 0.34 4.35
N HIS A 74 8.20 1.37 3.67
CA HIS A 74 7.54 1.22 2.36
C HIS A 74 8.44 0.58 1.28
N GLU A 75 9.76 0.72 1.36
CA GLU A 75 10.71 0.07 0.45
C GLU A 75 10.88 -1.44 0.69
N THR A 76 10.42 -1.94 1.84
CA THR A 76 10.57 -3.34 2.23
C THR A 76 9.72 -4.23 1.34
N GLY A 77 10.34 -5.24 0.72
CA GLY A 77 9.64 -6.18 -0.16
C GLY A 77 9.44 -5.68 -1.59
N LYS A 78 9.94 -4.49 -1.97
CA LYS A 78 9.79 -3.94 -3.34
C LYS A 78 10.34 -4.86 -4.44
N ASN A 79 11.46 -5.54 -4.18
CA ASN A 79 12.05 -6.46 -5.15
C ASN A 79 11.15 -7.68 -5.36
N LEU A 80 10.53 -8.20 -4.30
CA LEU A 80 9.57 -9.31 -4.39
C LEU A 80 8.28 -8.89 -5.09
N LEU A 81 7.83 -7.65 -4.88
CA LEU A 81 6.70 -7.07 -5.62
C LEU A 81 7.00 -7.02 -7.12
N TRP A 82 8.17 -6.49 -7.48
CA TRP A 82 8.62 -6.44 -8.86
C TRP A 82 8.70 -7.86 -9.45
N ASP A 83 9.40 -8.79 -8.80
CA ASP A 83 9.53 -10.17 -9.29
C ASP A 83 8.15 -10.83 -9.51
N ALA A 84 7.17 -10.57 -8.64
CA ALA A 84 5.81 -11.08 -8.79
C ALA A 84 5.07 -10.47 -9.99
N ILE A 85 5.20 -9.16 -10.23
CA ILE A 85 4.60 -8.48 -11.40
C ILE A 85 5.28 -8.96 -12.69
N GLU A 86 6.61 -9.07 -12.70
CA GLU A 86 7.37 -9.59 -13.84
C GLU A 86 6.96 -11.03 -14.14
N ALA A 87 6.90 -11.90 -13.13
CA ALA A 87 6.43 -13.27 -13.28
C ALA A 87 5.00 -13.34 -13.84
N ASN A 88 4.11 -12.44 -13.41
CA ASN A 88 2.75 -12.34 -13.94
C ASN A 88 2.75 -12.02 -15.44
N PHE A 89 3.54 -11.03 -15.86
CA PHE A 89 3.63 -10.63 -17.26
C PHE A 89 4.29 -11.69 -18.13
N VAL A 90 5.36 -12.33 -17.65
CA VAL A 90 6.03 -13.45 -18.33
C VAL A 90 5.10 -14.65 -18.50
N ALA A 91 4.32 -14.97 -17.47
CA ALA A 91 3.31 -16.03 -17.53
C ALA A 91 2.09 -15.66 -18.40
N GLN A 92 1.97 -14.39 -18.82
CA GLN A 92 0.79 -13.82 -19.47
C GLN A 92 -0.49 -14.15 -18.69
N ASP A 93 -0.38 -14.13 -17.35
CA ASP A 93 -1.50 -14.46 -16.49
C ASP A 93 -2.55 -13.35 -16.56
N LYS A 94 -3.60 -13.64 -17.33
CA LYS A 94 -4.75 -12.75 -17.53
C LYS A 94 -5.50 -12.47 -16.23
N THR A 95 -5.40 -13.36 -15.25
CA THR A 95 -6.06 -13.18 -13.96
C THR A 95 -5.27 -12.24 -13.05
N MET A 96 -4.03 -11.84 -13.40
CA MET A 96 -3.19 -11.03 -12.51
C MET A 96 -2.99 -11.67 -11.12
N SER A 97 -3.19 -12.98 -10.97
CA SER A 97 -3.24 -13.66 -9.67
C SER A 97 -1.87 -13.63 -8.98
N ILE A 98 -0.80 -13.75 -9.76
CA ILE A 98 0.59 -13.70 -9.27
C ILE A 98 0.92 -12.29 -8.80
N ALA A 99 0.54 -11.27 -9.59
CA ALA A 99 0.74 -9.87 -9.21
C ALA A 99 -0.08 -9.50 -7.96
N ALA A 100 -1.35 -9.93 -7.88
CA ALA A 100 -2.20 -9.69 -6.73
C ALA A 100 -1.62 -10.31 -5.43
N ALA A 101 -1.13 -11.55 -5.51
CA ALA A 101 -0.45 -12.19 -4.39
C ALA A 101 0.83 -11.44 -3.99
N GLY A 102 1.60 -10.96 -4.98
CA GLY A 102 2.78 -10.11 -4.77
C GLY A 102 2.46 -8.80 -4.04
N ILE A 103 1.36 -8.12 -4.41
CA ILE A 103 0.91 -6.88 -3.77
C ILE A 103 0.51 -7.12 -2.31
N VAL A 104 -0.18 -8.23 -2.02
CA VAL A 104 -0.55 -8.60 -0.64
C VAL A 104 0.69 -8.89 0.20
N ALA A 105 1.63 -9.67 -0.34
CA ALA A 105 2.89 -9.96 0.34
C ALA A 105 3.73 -8.70 0.56
N TYR A 106 3.75 -7.80 -0.42
CA TYR A 106 4.38 -6.50 -0.31
C TYR A 106 3.78 -5.68 0.83
N ALA A 107 2.46 -5.50 0.86
CA ALA A 107 1.79 -4.74 1.91
C ALA A 107 2.10 -5.29 3.32
N ALA A 108 2.14 -6.62 3.47
CA ALA A 108 2.50 -7.26 4.74
C ALA A 108 3.95 -6.95 5.18
N GLY A 109 4.90 -6.83 4.25
CA GLY A 109 6.29 -6.48 4.55
C GLY A 109 6.55 -4.98 4.67
N ALA A 110 5.87 -4.17 3.85
CA ALA A 110 6.08 -2.74 3.70
C ALA A 110 5.47 -1.94 4.86
N PHE A 111 4.39 -2.42 5.47
CA PHE A 111 3.64 -1.71 6.52
C PHE A 111 3.88 -2.32 7.89
N THR A 112 5.15 -2.37 8.31
CA THR A 112 5.57 -2.90 9.62
C THR A 112 5.95 -1.83 10.63
N LEU A 113 6.35 -0.65 10.16
CA LEU A 113 6.77 0.48 11.00
C LEU A 113 6.23 1.81 10.47
N PHE A 114 5.63 2.60 11.37
CA PHE A 114 5.21 3.98 11.13
C PHE A 114 5.84 4.88 12.20
N SER A 115 6.23 6.10 11.83
CA SER A 115 6.75 7.08 12.78
C SER A 115 6.38 8.51 12.41
N GLY A 116 6.40 9.39 13.41
CA GLY A 116 6.08 10.81 13.25
C GLY A 116 5.97 11.50 14.61
N GLY A 117 6.47 12.73 14.71
CA GLY A 117 6.38 13.52 15.95
C GLY A 117 7.07 12.87 17.17
N GLY A 118 8.09 12.04 16.95
CA GLY A 118 8.76 11.27 18.01
C GLY A 118 8.01 10.01 18.46
N ASN A 119 6.84 9.71 17.88
CA ASN A 119 6.11 8.48 18.15
C ASN A 119 6.47 7.42 17.12
N THR A 120 6.41 6.17 17.54
CA THR A 120 6.65 4.99 16.69
C THR A 120 5.52 4.01 16.87
N VAL A 121 5.02 3.45 15.77
CA VAL A 121 4.02 2.40 15.77
C VAL A 121 4.56 1.21 14.97
N ALA A 122 4.78 0.09 15.64
CA ALA A 122 5.31 -1.13 15.04
C ALA A 122 4.27 -2.26 15.10
N GLY A 123 4.15 -3.03 14.03
CA GLY A 123 3.09 -4.04 13.93
C GLY A 123 3.06 -4.79 12.61
N ALA A 124 1.87 -5.25 12.26
CA ALA A 124 1.62 -5.99 11.04
C ALA A 124 0.40 -5.43 10.31
N ALA A 125 0.47 -5.48 8.98
CA ALA A 125 -0.62 -5.13 8.10
C ALA A 125 -1.22 -6.38 7.45
N ALA A 126 -2.54 -6.38 7.33
CA ALA A 126 -3.30 -7.40 6.63
C ALA A 126 -4.16 -6.74 5.55
N MET A 127 -3.77 -6.96 4.29
CA MET A 127 -4.57 -6.55 3.13
C MET A 127 -5.64 -7.61 2.87
N PRO A 128 -6.93 -7.22 2.74
CA PRO A 128 -8.00 -8.17 2.46
C PRO A 128 -7.85 -8.78 1.04
N PRO A 129 -7.61 -10.11 0.92
CA PRO A 129 -7.38 -10.76 -0.37
C PRO A 129 -8.50 -10.61 -1.42
N PRO A 130 -9.80 -10.63 -1.08
CA PRO A 130 -10.86 -10.52 -2.08
C PRO A 130 -10.83 -9.22 -2.87
N LEU A 131 -10.33 -8.13 -2.27
CA LEU A 131 -10.29 -6.83 -2.94
C LEU A 131 -9.16 -6.76 -3.96
N ILE A 132 -8.00 -7.35 -3.68
CA ILE A 132 -6.91 -7.38 -4.66
C ILE A 132 -7.16 -8.41 -5.78
N GLN A 133 -7.93 -9.46 -5.51
CA GLN A 133 -8.36 -10.43 -6.53
C GLN A 133 -9.31 -9.80 -7.55
N ALA A 134 -9.89 -8.63 -7.28
CA ALA A 134 -10.64 -7.88 -8.30
C ALA A 134 -9.75 -7.42 -9.48
N LEU A 135 -8.42 -7.46 -9.35
CA LEU A 135 -7.49 -7.27 -10.47
C LEU A 135 -7.70 -8.30 -11.59
N GLU A 136 -8.24 -9.48 -11.28
CA GLU A 136 -8.63 -10.51 -12.26
C GLU A 136 -9.67 -9.98 -13.27
N GLY A 137 -10.53 -9.05 -12.83
CA GLY A 137 -11.54 -8.41 -13.67
C GLY A 137 -11.02 -7.19 -14.44
N ALA A 138 -9.79 -6.74 -14.17
CA ALA A 138 -9.19 -5.57 -14.81
C ALA A 138 -8.50 -5.88 -16.15
N ILE A 139 -8.69 -7.09 -16.70
CA ILE A 139 -8.24 -7.51 -18.04
C ILE A 139 -8.53 -6.38 -19.06
N PRO A 140 -7.53 -6.03 -19.89
CA PRO A 140 -7.44 -4.71 -20.50
C PRO A 140 -8.65 -4.41 -21.37
N PRO A 141 -9.33 -3.28 -21.14
CA PRO A 141 -10.14 -2.59 -22.13
C PRO A 141 -9.59 -2.65 -23.55
N GLY A 142 -8.27 -2.76 -23.79
CA GLY A 142 -7.68 -2.94 -25.12
C GLY A 142 -8.15 -4.19 -25.91
N LEU A 143 -8.58 -5.27 -25.24
CA LEU A 143 -9.24 -6.42 -25.90
C LEU A 143 -10.75 -6.21 -26.11
N ALA A 144 -11.33 -5.20 -25.45
CA ALA A 144 -12.74 -4.81 -25.52
C ALA A 144 -12.99 -3.43 -26.20
N GLY A 145 -11.93 -2.76 -26.68
CA GLY A 145 -11.99 -1.43 -27.33
C GLY A 145 -11.78 -0.19 -26.45
N GLY A 146 -11.45 -0.33 -25.16
CA GLY A 146 -11.16 0.80 -24.26
C GLY A 146 -9.68 1.16 -24.12
N THR A 147 -9.42 2.34 -23.58
CA THR A 147 -8.10 3.00 -23.66
C THR A 147 -7.14 2.56 -22.54
N THR A 148 -5.87 2.95 -22.64
CA THR A 148 -4.88 2.71 -21.57
C THR A 148 -5.17 3.54 -20.33
N GLU A 149 -5.76 4.72 -20.47
CA GLU A 149 -6.21 5.56 -19.36
C GLU A 149 -7.32 4.87 -18.56
N GLU A 150 -8.30 4.27 -19.23
CA GLU A 150 -9.37 3.53 -18.56
C GLU A 150 -8.83 2.31 -17.80
N GLN A 151 -7.80 1.66 -18.34
CA GLN A 151 -7.09 0.58 -17.67
C GLN A 151 -6.36 1.06 -16.43
N ALA A 152 -5.51 2.08 -16.57
CA ALA A 152 -4.76 2.66 -15.46
C ALA A 152 -5.69 3.09 -14.32
N ALA A 153 -6.80 3.76 -14.65
CA ALA A 153 -7.81 4.19 -13.69
C ALA A 153 -8.47 3.01 -12.96
N LEU A 154 -8.77 1.90 -13.65
CA LEU A 154 -9.37 0.73 -13.02
C LEU A 154 -8.38 0.03 -12.08
N PHE A 155 -7.14 -0.17 -12.52
CA PHE A 155 -6.07 -0.73 -11.69
C PHE A 155 -5.83 0.13 -10.45
N ALA A 156 -5.69 1.45 -10.64
CA ALA A 156 -5.51 2.41 -9.55
C ALA A 156 -6.65 2.35 -8.54
N LYS A 157 -7.92 2.29 -8.98
CA LYS A 157 -9.08 2.18 -8.09
C LYS A 157 -9.05 0.91 -7.24
N ILE A 158 -8.74 -0.23 -7.85
CA ILE A 158 -8.69 -1.53 -7.14
C ILE A 158 -7.56 -1.52 -6.10
N ILE A 159 -6.35 -1.12 -6.52
CA ILE A 159 -5.18 -1.04 -5.62
C ILE A 159 -5.44 -0.03 -4.51
N HIS A 160 -5.95 1.16 -4.83
CA HIS A 160 -6.29 2.19 -3.85
C HIS A 160 -7.29 1.69 -2.81
N ALA A 161 -8.38 1.06 -3.25
CA ALA A 161 -9.38 0.47 -2.37
C ALA A 161 -8.77 -0.62 -1.48
N ALA A 162 -7.94 -1.51 -2.04
CA ALA A 162 -7.25 -2.56 -1.30
C ALA A 162 -6.31 -1.99 -0.22
N PHE A 163 -5.49 -1.00 -0.56
CA PHE A 163 -4.59 -0.34 0.41
C PHE A 163 -5.37 0.37 1.50
N LYS A 164 -6.42 1.14 1.18
CA LYS A 164 -7.24 1.81 2.20
C LYS A 164 -8.05 0.86 3.07
N SER A 165 -8.32 -0.36 2.59
CA SER A 165 -8.95 -1.41 3.38
C SER A 165 -7.96 -2.26 4.19
N THR A 166 -6.66 -2.05 3.99
CA THR A 166 -5.62 -2.76 4.72
C THR A 166 -5.71 -2.38 6.19
N VAL A 167 -5.87 -3.40 7.03
CA VAL A 167 -5.90 -3.23 8.48
C VAL A 167 -4.47 -3.33 9.01
N PHE A 168 -4.03 -2.30 9.71
CA PHE A 168 -2.81 -2.31 10.48
C PHE A 168 -3.14 -2.55 11.96
N SER A 169 -2.40 -3.45 12.59
CA SER A 169 -2.47 -3.70 14.03
C SER A 169 -1.06 -3.73 14.62
N GLY A 170 -0.85 -3.00 15.72
CA GLY A 170 0.48 -2.86 16.29
C GLY A 170 0.47 -2.22 17.67
N VAL A 171 1.65 -1.78 18.11
CA VAL A 171 1.88 -1.10 19.38
C VAL A 171 2.52 0.26 19.11
N CYS A 172 1.98 1.29 19.73
CA CYS A 172 2.55 2.63 19.76
C CYS A 172 3.47 2.79 20.98
N THR A 173 4.63 3.40 20.75
CA THR A 173 5.49 4.00 21.76
C THR A 173 5.53 5.50 21.48
N ALA A 174 4.98 6.28 22.40
CA ALA A 174 4.89 7.73 22.29
C ALA A 174 6.08 8.44 22.94
N SER A 175 6.40 9.63 22.44
CA SER A 175 7.51 10.45 22.95
C SER A 175 7.31 10.94 24.40
N ASP A 176 6.06 11.00 24.86
CA ASP A 176 5.69 11.35 26.24
C ASP A 176 5.73 10.15 27.22
N GLY A 177 6.26 9.01 26.77
CA GLY A 177 6.32 7.77 27.55
C GLY A 177 5.03 6.95 27.51
N GLY A 178 4.04 7.37 26.73
CA GLY A 178 2.82 6.61 26.49
C GLY A 178 3.08 5.32 25.71
N PHE A 179 2.37 4.25 26.05
CA PHE A 179 2.37 3.03 25.26
C PHE A 179 0.96 2.42 25.15
N GLY A 180 0.69 1.71 24.06
CA GLY A 180 -0.58 1.01 23.90
C GLY A 180 -0.80 0.47 22.47
N PRO A 181 -1.78 -0.42 22.28
CA PRO A 181 -2.14 -0.93 20.96
C PRO A 181 -2.67 0.16 20.02
N VAL A 182 -2.43 -0.05 18.72
CA VAL A 182 -3.02 0.73 17.62
C VAL A 182 -3.64 -0.25 16.65
N VAL A 183 -4.91 -0.03 16.31
CA VAL A 183 -5.60 -0.74 15.24
C VAL A 183 -6.30 0.29 14.36
N GLY A 184 -6.05 0.23 13.05
CA GLY A 184 -6.62 1.18 12.11
C GLY A 184 -6.44 0.73 10.67
N THR A 185 -6.91 1.55 9.74
CA THR A 185 -6.66 1.36 8.31
C THR A 185 -5.60 2.34 7.82
N LEU A 186 -4.98 2.02 6.68
CA LEU A 186 -4.10 2.97 6.00
C LEU A 186 -4.91 4.15 5.46
N ILE A 187 -4.37 5.35 5.61
CA ILE A 187 -4.93 6.59 5.09
C ILE A 187 -3.94 7.33 4.20
#